data_AF-A0A2G9R405-F1
#
_entry.id   AF-A0A2G9R405-F1
#
_cell.length_a   1.000
_cell.length_b   1.000
_cell.length_c   1.000
_cell.angle_alpha   90.00
_cell.angle_beta   90.00
_cell.angle_gamma   90.00
#
_symmetry.space_group_name_H-M   'P 1'
#
loop_
_entity.id
_entity.type
_entity.pdbx_description
1 polymer ?
#
loop_
_entity_poly.entity_id
_entity_poly.type
_entity_poly.pdbx_seq_one_letter_code
_entity_poly.pdbx_strand_id
1 'polypeptide(L)' 'FKVEVEQKSGMNFGTFKAIEYKTQLVAGTNYFIKTHVGGDQYIHLRIYKKLPCYQEEMSLTAFQVGKTREEPIVHFEPSH' A
#
# COMPACT_ATOMS: atom_id res chain seq x y z
N PHE A 1 2.43 8.45 -2.67
CA PHE A 1 2.73 7.01 -2.48
C PHE A 1 3.78 6.47 -3.44
N LYS A 2 3.63 6.53 -4.78
CA LYS A 2 4.65 5.99 -5.72
C LYS A 2 6.09 6.42 -5.38
N VAL A 3 6.36 7.73 -5.44
CA VAL A 3 7.69 8.30 -5.18
C VAL A 3 8.24 7.88 -3.81
N GLU A 4 7.39 7.91 -2.78
CA GLU A 4 7.77 7.54 -1.42
C GLU A 4 8.17 6.05 -1.33
N VAL A 5 7.44 5.15 -1.98
CA VAL A 5 7.75 3.71 -1.98
C VAL A 5 9.02 3.46 -2.80
N GLU A 6 9.20 4.11 -3.95
CA GLU A 6 10.43 4.01 -4.75
C GLU A 6 11.66 4.43 -3.93
N GLN A 7 11.57 5.57 -3.24
CA GLN A 7 12.63 6.07 -2.35
C GLN A 7 12.91 5.10 -1.20
N LYS A 8 11.88 4.58 -0.51
CA LYS A 8 12.06 3.68 0.64
C LYS A 8 12.52 2.27 0.24
N SER A 9 12.17 1.79 -0.95
CA SER A 9 12.51 0.45 -1.44
C SER A 9 13.81 0.39 -2.24
N GLY A 10 14.28 1.53 -2.78
CA GLY A 10 15.37 1.58 -3.76
C GLY A 10 14.99 1.01 -5.13
N MET A 11 13.70 0.72 -5.37
CA MET A 11 13.19 0.21 -6.65
C MET A 11 12.64 1.36 -7.49
N ASN A 12 12.69 1.21 -8.82
CA ASN A 12 11.98 2.09 -9.76
C ASN A 12 10.79 1.32 -10.35
N PHE A 13 9.62 1.94 -10.39
CA PHE A 13 8.40 1.32 -10.88
C PHE A 13 7.99 1.91 -12.23
N GLY A 14 7.88 1.05 -13.25
CA GLY A 14 7.43 1.44 -14.59
C GLY A 14 5.93 1.78 -14.63
N THR A 15 5.14 1.20 -13.73
CA THR A 15 3.72 1.52 -13.52
C THR A 15 3.43 1.60 -12.02
N PHE A 16 2.26 2.09 -11.64
CA PHE A 16 1.83 2.13 -10.23
C PHE A 16 0.30 2.09 -10.15
N LYS A 17 -0.27 0.95 -10.53
CA LYS A 17 -1.71 0.80 -10.70
C LYS A 17 -2.29 -0.05 -9.57
N ALA A 18 -3.22 0.51 -8.79
CA ALA A 18 -3.99 -0.26 -7.82
C ALA A 18 -4.91 -1.26 -8.55
N ILE A 19 -4.89 -2.51 -8.11
CA ILE A 19 -5.64 -3.62 -8.73
C ILE A 19 -6.76 -4.09 -7.82
N GLU A 20 -6.48 -4.21 -6.53
CA GLU A 20 -7.41 -4.71 -5.53
C GLU A 20 -7.10 -4.01 -4.20
N TYR A 21 -8.09 -3.88 -3.33
CA TYR A 21 -7.87 -3.41 -1.97
C TYR A 21 -8.76 -4.14 -0.97
N LYS A 22 -8.31 -4.13 0.29
CA LYS A 22 -9.08 -4.50 1.48
C LYS A 22 -9.02 -3.38 2.49
N THR A 23 -9.99 -3.33 3.39
CA THR A 23 -10.05 -2.33 4.46
C THR A 23 -10.08 -2.98 5.84
N GLN A 24 -9.61 -2.23 6.82
CA GLN A 24 -9.75 -2.54 8.24
C GLN A 24 -10.17 -1.27 8.98
N LEU A 25 -11.29 -1.33 9.69
CA LEU A 25 -11.78 -0.22 10.49
C LEU A 25 -11.00 -0.13 11.81
N VAL A 26 -10.56 1.08 12.16
CA VAL A 26 -9.88 1.43 13.42
C VAL A 26 -10.38 2.81 13.87
N ALA A 27 -9.60 3.57 14.66
CA ALA A 27 -9.85 5.00 14.88
C ALA A 27 -9.51 5.84 13.61
N GLY A 28 -10.02 5.40 12.47
CA GLY A 28 -9.60 5.71 11.10
C GLY A 28 -9.83 4.47 10.23
N THR A 29 -9.19 4.38 9.07
CA THR A 29 -9.28 3.21 8.19
C THR A 29 -7.91 2.83 7.67
N ASN A 30 -7.48 1.59 7.88
CA ASN A 30 -6.35 1.04 7.13
C ASN A 30 -6.84 0.48 5.79
N TYR A 31 -6.16 0.85 4.71
CA TYR A 31 -6.31 0.29 3.38
C TYR A 31 -5.11 -0.60 3.08
N PHE A 32 -5.36 -1.83 2.68
CA PHE A 32 -4.37 -2.76 2.17
C PHE A 32 -4.56 -2.86 0.65
N ILE A 33 -3.58 -2.41 -0.13
CA ILE A 33 -3.76 -2.22 -1.59
C ILE A 33 -2.73 -3.03 -2.36
N LYS A 34 -3.20 -3.93 -3.24
CA LYS A 34 -2.35 -4.60 -4.23
C LYS A 34 -2.12 -3.65 -5.40
N THR A 35 -0.86 -3.35 -5.67
CA THR A 35 -0.44 -2.41 -6.71
C THR A 35 0.48 -3.11 -7.70
N HIS A 36 0.13 -3.07 -8.98
CA HIS A 36 0.99 -3.53 -10.07
C HIS A 36 2.07 -2.48 -10.34
N VAL A 37 3.34 -2.90 -10.41
CA VAL A 37 4.50 -2.01 -10.57
C VAL A 37 5.33 -2.22 -11.84
N GLY A 38 5.00 -3.26 -12.62
CA GLY A 38 5.60 -3.53 -13.95
C GLY A 38 5.89 -5.01 -14.16
N GLY A 39 5.86 -5.49 -15.41
CA GLY A 39 5.99 -6.91 -15.71
C GLY A 39 4.98 -7.74 -14.90
N ASP A 40 5.45 -8.78 -14.21
CA ASP A 40 4.67 -9.58 -13.25
C ASP A 40 4.92 -9.20 -11.78
N GLN A 41 5.46 -8.00 -11.53
CA GLN A 41 5.79 -7.53 -10.18
C GLN A 41 4.67 -6.69 -9.57
N TYR A 42 4.40 -6.98 -8.30
CA TYR A 42 3.42 -6.30 -7.47
C TYR A 42 4.04 -5.88 -6.15
N ILE A 43 3.37 -4.92 -5.51
CA ILE A 43 3.62 -4.52 -4.13
C ILE A 43 2.29 -4.48 -3.38
N HIS A 44 2.33 -4.71 -2.07
CA HIS A 44 1.19 -4.47 -1.19
C HIS A 44 1.46 -3.24 -0.34
N LEU A 45 0.56 -2.26 -0.37
CA LEU A 45 0.64 -1.03 0.43
C LEU A 45 -0.29 -1.14 1.64
N ARG A 46 0.13 -0.57 2.76
CA ARG A 46 -0.75 -0.23 3.89
C ARG A 46 -0.82 1.29 4.00
N ILE A 47 -2.02 1.82 3.83
CA ILE A 47 -2.29 3.26 3.92
C ILE A 47 -3.27 3.49 5.06
N TYR A 48 -2.94 4.40 5.96
CA TYR A 48 -3.84 4.82 7.01
C TYR A 48 -4.57 6.10 6.57
N LYS A 49 -5.91 6.07 6.59
CA LYS A 49 -6.78 7.25 6.42
C LYS A 49 -7.29 7.70 7.78
N LYS A 50 -7.05 8.96 8.13
CA LYS A 50 -7.60 9.56 9.35
C LYS A 50 -9.12 9.70 9.26
N LEU A 51 -9.79 9.79 10.42
CA LEU A 51 -11.23 10.07 10.49
C LEU A 51 -11.55 11.44 9.85
N PRO A 52 -12.79 11.64 9.35
CA PRO A 52 -13.19 12.89 8.68
C PRO A 52 -12.96 14.16 9.51
N CYS A 53 -13.09 14.08 10.84
CA CYS A 53 -12.81 15.20 11.75
C CYS A 53 -11.34 15.64 11.78
N TYR A 54 -10.42 14.84 11.21
CA TYR A 54 -8.98 15.12 11.12
C TYR A 54 -8.52 15.29 9.67
N GLN A 55 -9.32 15.97 8.84
CA GLN A 55 -8.96 16.39 7.47
C GLN A 55 -8.76 15.25 6.45
N GLU A 56 -9.21 14.03 6.76
CA GLU A 56 -9.13 12.85 5.88
C GLU A 56 -7.74 12.54 5.32
N GLU A 57 -6.68 12.95 6.01
CA GLU A 57 -5.30 12.75 5.56
C GLU A 57 -4.99 11.26 5.42
N MET A 58 -4.27 10.91 4.34
CA MET A 58 -3.81 9.56 4.07
C MET A 58 -2.28 9.48 4.15
N SER A 59 -1.75 8.49 4.87
CA SER A 59 -0.32 8.25 4.97
C SER A 59 0.04 6.80 4.68
N LEU A 60 1.18 6.58 4.01
CA LEU A 60 1.75 5.25 3.84
C LEU A 60 2.38 4.82 5.17
N THR A 61 1.84 3.77 5.77
CA THR A 61 2.34 3.26 7.05
C THR A 61 3.23 2.04 6.89
N ALA A 62 3.04 1.25 5.85
CA ALA A 62 3.89 0.10 5.54
C ALA A 62 3.76 -0.31 4.07
N PHE A 63 4.71 -1.10 3.56
CA PHE A 63 4.60 -1.75 2.26
C PHE A 63 5.40 -3.06 2.22
N GLN A 64 5.02 -3.95 1.31
CA GLN A 64 5.73 -5.19 1.00
C GLN A 64 6.06 -5.19 -0.50
N VAL A 65 7.31 -5.52 -0.83
CA VAL A 65 7.79 -5.65 -2.22
C VAL A 65 7.88 -7.13 -2.63
N GLY A 66 8.12 -7.37 -3.93
CA GLY A 66 8.34 -8.73 -4.45
C GLY A 66 7.10 -9.60 -4.44
N LYS A 67 5.91 -9.00 -4.59
CA LYS A 67 4.63 -9.71 -4.62
C LYS A 67 4.26 -10.14 -6.04
N THR A 68 3.43 -11.18 -6.15
CA THR A 68 2.85 -11.61 -7.42
C THR A 68 1.38 -11.21 -7.56
N ARG A 69 0.82 -11.45 -8.75
CA ARG A 69 -0.60 -11.18 -9.04
C ARG A 69 -1.53 -12.08 -8.20
N GLU A 70 -1.14 -13.33 -8.02
CA GLU A 70 -1.92 -14.40 -7.38
C GLU A 70 -1.89 -14.33 -5.87
N GLU A 71 -0.85 -13.72 -5.28
CA GLU A 71 -0.76 -13.54 -3.83
C GLU A 71 -1.93 -12.70 -3.31
N PRO A 72 -2.75 -13.21 -2.37
CA PRO A 72 -3.88 -12.45 -1.85
C PRO A 72 -3.41 -11.27 -1.01
N ILE A 73 -4.23 -10.21 -0.94
CA ILE A 73 -4.02 -9.14 0.04
C ILE A 73 -4.30 -9.70 1.43
N VAL A 74 -3.31 -9.63 2.30
CA VAL A 74 -3.42 -9.96 3.73
C VAL A 74 -3.17 -8.72 4.58
N HIS A 75 -3.65 -8.73 5.82
CA HIS A 75 -3.34 -7.68 6.78
C HIS A 75 -1.89 -7.85 7.25
N PHE A 76 -1.13 -6.76 7.35
CA PHE A 76 0.25 -6.76 7.84
C PHE A 76 0.54 -5.48 8.64
N GLU A 77 1.42 -5.58 9.63
CA GLU A 77 1.83 -4.46 10.48
C GLU A 77 3.00 -3.66 9.90
N PRO A 78 3.17 -2.37 10.28
CA PRO A 78 4.39 -1.64 10.01
C PRO A 78 5.59 -2.33 10.67
N SER A 79 6.69 -2.43 9.93
CA SER A 79 7.98 -2.80 10.48
C SER A 79 8.42 -1.73 11.48
N HIS A 80 8.88 -2.13 12.67
CA HIS A 80 9.49 -1.24 13.67
C HIS A 80 10.88 -0.79 13.23
#